data_AF-G3Y1F5-F1
#
_entry.id   AF-G3Y1F5-F1
#
_cell.length_a   1.000
_cell.length_b   1.000
_cell.length_c   1.000
_cell.angle_alpha   90.00
_cell.angle_beta   90.00
_cell.angle_gamma   90.00
#
_symmetry.space_group_name_H-M   'P 1'
#
loop_
_entity.id
_entity.type
_entity.pdbx_description
1 polymer ?
#
loop_
_entity_poly.entity_id
_entity_poly.type
_entity_poly.pdbx_seq_one_letter_code
_entity_poly.pdbx_strand_id
1 'polypeptide(L)'
;MAPTIFGQGTGPFNRYSMQLLSMIADALSSGIVSGIEQGNTVWSHVHIRDLVGLFIVLLKQICTGATIPSGRKGIYFCETGEHTHREFSKRLATAAYELGVLPSSHVKEISLEEAAEKLVFGGVSTAELGYASNARTKAILSRKLGWMSLHGDDWEATFRDEVSVKH
;
A
#
# COMPACT_ATOMS: atom_id res chain seq x y z
N MET A 1 -5.48 3.54 12.16
CA MET A 1 -4.20 3.02 11.67
C MET A 1 -4.41 2.50 10.28
N ALA A 2 -3.60 3.02 9.35
CA ALA A 2 -3.65 2.66 7.94
C ALA A 2 -2.64 1.54 7.67
N PRO A 3 -2.98 0.57 6.82
CA PRO A 3 -2.04 -0.42 6.28
C PRO A 3 -1.35 0.19 5.04
N THR A 4 -1.15 -0.56 3.94
CA THR A 4 -0.70 0.05 2.67
C THR A 4 -1.66 1.13 2.22
N ILE A 5 -1.17 2.35 2.05
CA ILE A 5 -1.93 3.44 1.45
C ILE A 5 -1.61 3.50 -0.03
N PHE A 6 -2.64 3.46 -0.87
CA PHE A 6 -2.51 3.56 -2.32
C PHE A 6 -3.37 4.69 -2.90
N GLY A 7 -3.15 4.98 -4.17
CA GLY A 7 -3.89 5.99 -4.92
C GLY A 7 -3.29 7.38 -4.81
N GLN A 8 -3.57 8.21 -5.82
CA GLN A 8 -2.95 9.52 -5.95
C GLN A 8 -3.50 10.52 -4.93
N GLY A 9 -2.63 11.01 -4.04
CA GLY A 9 -2.96 12.06 -3.08
C GLY A 9 -3.09 13.44 -3.72
N THR A 10 -3.87 14.32 -3.09
CA THR A 10 -4.05 15.73 -3.51
C THR A 10 -3.23 16.72 -2.67
N GLY A 11 -2.46 16.22 -1.70
CA GLY A 11 -1.63 17.04 -0.81
C GLY A 11 -0.34 17.54 -1.49
N PRO A 12 0.37 18.51 -0.87
CA PRO A 12 1.57 19.11 -1.45
C PRO A 12 2.85 18.25 -1.33
N PHE A 13 2.80 17.14 -0.58
CA PHE A 13 3.96 16.28 -0.30
C PHE A 13 3.93 14.98 -1.12
N ASN A 14 4.31 13.85 -0.52
CA ASN A 14 4.18 12.56 -1.19
C ASN A 14 2.71 12.31 -1.57
N ARG A 15 2.49 12.05 -2.86
CA ARG A 15 1.17 11.76 -3.45
C ARG A 15 1.03 10.32 -3.90
N TYR A 16 2.01 9.47 -3.64
CA TYR A 16 2.10 8.10 -4.18
C TYR A 16 2.28 7.08 -3.07
N SER A 17 2.06 5.80 -3.39
CA SER A 17 2.28 4.72 -2.44
C SER A 17 3.78 4.54 -2.20
N MET A 18 4.19 4.55 -0.93
CA MET A 18 5.62 4.44 -0.59
C MET A 18 6.22 3.09 -1.02
N GLN A 19 5.47 1.99 -0.90
CA GLN A 19 5.93 0.66 -1.33
C GLN A 19 6.02 0.55 -2.85
N LEU A 20 5.05 1.10 -3.60
CA LEU A 20 5.16 1.10 -5.07
C LEU A 20 6.30 1.98 -5.54
N LEU A 21 6.49 3.15 -4.93
CA LEU A 21 7.53 4.09 -5.34
C LEU A 21 8.93 3.47 -5.25
N SER A 22 9.26 2.79 -4.14
CA SER A 22 10.55 2.10 -3.98
C SER A 22 10.72 0.95 -4.97
N MET A 23 9.67 0.15 -5.18
CA MET A 23 9.70 -0.98 -6.13
C MET A 23 9.80 -0.53 -7.58
N ILE A 24 9.13 0.57 -7.96
CA ILE A 24 9.25 1.19 -9.27
C ILE A 24 10.68 1.69 -9.48
N ALA A 25 11.27 2.37 -8.50
CA ALA A 25 12.65 2.85 -8.58
C ALA A 25 13.65 1.70 -8.77
N ASP A 26 13.55 0.62 -7.99
CA ASP A 26 14.37 -0.58 -8.18
C ASP A 26 14.15 -1.22 -9.55
N ALA A 27 12.90 -1.32 -9.99
CA ALA A 27 12.57 -1.96 -11.26
C ALA A 27 13.10 -1.17 -12.47
N LEU A 28 13.03 0.16 -12.42
CA LEU A 28 13.61 1.03 -13.45
C LEU A 28 15.14 0.91 -13.49
N SER A 29 15.80 0.82 -12.33
CA SER A 29 17.25 0.63 -12.23
C SER A 29 17.70 -0.75 -12.69
N SER A 30 16.96 -1.80 -12.29
CA SER A 30 17.31 -3.21 -12.54
C SER A 30 16.78 -3.74 -13.88
N GLY A 31 15.84 -3.05 -14.51
CA GLY A 31 15.12 -3.51 -15.71
C GLY A 31 14.08 -4.62 -15.46
N ILE A 32 13.79 -4.95 -14.19
CA ILE A 32 12.85 -6.01 -13.79
C ILE A 32 12.32 -5.75 -12.38
N VAL A 33 11.05 -6.10 -12.13
CA VAL A 33 10.48 -6.01 -10.78
C VAL A 33 11.05 -7.12 -9.90
N SER A 34 11.53 -6.76 -8.72
CA SER A 34 11.99 -7.70 -7.69
C SER A 34 10.84 -8.11 -6.75
N GLY A 35 10.80 -9.36 -6.33
CA GLY A 35 9.92 -9.88 -5.29
C GLY A 35 10.72 -10.66 -4.24
N ILE A 36 10.40 -10.49 -2.96
CA ILE A 36 11.13 -11.13 -1.86
C ILE A 36 10.64 -12.57 -1.70
N GLU A 37 11.55 -13.52 -1.90
CA GLU A 37 11.27 -14.96 -1.84
C GLU A 37 9.95 -15.30 -2.57
N GLN A 38 9.13 -16.18 -1.99
CA GLN A 38 7.83 -16.55 -2.56
C GLN A 38 6.77 -15.44 -2.45
N GLY A 39 6.98 -14.40 -1.63
CA GLY A 39 6.04 -13.29 -1.44
C GLY A 39 4.67 -13.69 -0.88
N ASN A 40 4.59 -14.77 -0.09
CA ASN A 40 3.32 -15.33 0.42
C ASN A 40 2.68 -14.52 1.57
N THR A 41 3.36 -13.50 2.06
CA THR A 41 2.87 -12.66 3.15
C THR A 41 1.78 -11.70 2.67
N VAL A 42 0.85 -11.38 3.56
CA VAL A 42 -0.41 -10.68 3.25
C VAL A 42 -0.52 -9.37 4.01
N TRP A 43 -0.82 -8.30 3.28
CA TRP A 43 -1.06 -6.97 3.81
C TRP A 43 -2.45 -6.45 3.42
N SER A 44 -3.09 -5.73 4.35
CA SER A 44 -4.28 -4.93 4.00
C SER A 44 -3.88 -3.70 3.19
N HIS A 45 -4.81 -3.13 2.43
CA HIS A 45 -4.62 -1.84 1.76
C HIS A 45 -5.83 -0.91 1.97
N VAL A 46 -5.63 0.37 1.74
CA VAL A 46 -6.66 1.42 1.77
C VAL A 46 -6.32 2.53 0.78
N HIS A 47 -7.33 3.01 0.05
CA HIS A 47 -7.14 4.16 -0.82
C HIS A 47 -6.97 5.44 0.03
N ILE A 48 -6.09 6.36 -0.37
CA ILE A 48 -5.82 7.61 0.37
C ILE A 48 -7.09 8.43 0.64
N ARG A 49 -8.03 8.48 -0.31
CA ARG A 49 -9.30 9.21 -0.13
C ARG A 49 -10.23 8.52 0.88
N ASP A 50 -10.20 7.20 0.96
CA ASP A 50 -10.99 6.44 1.94
C ASP A 50 -10.40 6.59 3.35
N LEU A 51 -9.06 6.63 3.46
CA LEU A 51 -8.38 6.96 4.71
C LEU A 51 -8.77 8.37 5.21
N VAL A 52 -8.77 9.37 4.32
CA VAL A 52 -9.25 10.72 4.65
C VAL A 52 -10.73 10.67 5.09
N GLY A 53 -11.56 9.88 4.42
CA GLY A 53 -12.96 9.65 4.80
C GLY A 53 -13.11 9.15 6.24
N LEU A 54 -12.23 8.26 6.72
CA LEU A 54 -12.24 7.81 8.11
C LEU A 54 -11.97 8.97 9.07
N PHE A 55 -10.96 9.79 8.79
CA PHE A 55 -10.65 10.96 9.63
C PHE A 55 -11.82 11.95 9.67
N ILE A 56 -12.52 12.17 8.55
CA ILE A 56 -13.72 13.02 8.51
C ILE A 56 -14.83 12.45 9.39
N VAL A 57 -15.08 11.13 9.34
CA VAL A 57 -16.08 10.46 10.18
C VAL A 57 -15.73 10.63 11.66
N LEU A 58 -14.49 10.35 12.05
CA LEU A 58 -14.02 10.50 13.43
C LEU A 58 -14.15 11.95 13.91
N LEU A 59 -13.72 12.92 13.10
CA LEU A 59 -13.81 14.33 13.43
C LEU A 59 -15.26 14.77 13.63
N LYS A 60 -16.18 14.34 12.76
CA LYS A 60 -17.61 14.62 12.92
C LYS A 60 -18.14 14.12 14.26
N GLN A 61 -17.87 12.87 14.61
CA GLN A 61 -18.31 12.28 15.88
C GLN A 61 -17.81 13.08 17.09
N ILE A 62 -16.54 13.48 17.06
CA ILE A 62 -15.92 14.30 18.12
C ILE A 62 -16.58 15.67 18.20
N CYS A 63 -16.76 16.37 17.08
CA CYS A 63 -17.36 17.70 17.04
C CYS A 63 -18.83 17.72 17.45
N THR A 64 -19.57 16.64 17.24
CA THR A 64 -20.98 16.51 17.69
C THR A 64 -21.10 16.06 19.16
N GLY A 65 -19.98 15.85 19.86
CA GLY A 65 -19.98 15.37 21.25
C GLY A 65 -20.41 13.91 21.39
N ALA A 66 -20.30 13.10 20.34
CA ALA A 66 -20.66 11.69 20.40
C ALA A 66 -19.63 10.90 21.22
N THR A 67 -20.11 10.01 22.09
CA THR A 67 -19.25 9.11 22.85
C THR A 67 -18.81 7.94 21.97
N ILE A 68 -17.61 8.02 21.43
CA ILE A 68 -16.96 6.93 20.67
C ILE A 68 -15.83 6.29 21.49
N PRO A 69 -15.50 5.00 21.28
CA PRO A 69 -14.37 4.37 21.94
C PRO A 69 -13.06 5.15 21.78
N SER A 70 -12.31 5.29 22.87
CA SER A 70 -11.04 6.02 22.93
C SER A 70 -9.96 5.25 23.71
N GLY A 71 -8.73 5.76 23.71
CA GLY A 71 -7.58 5.08 24.33
C GLY A 71 -7.35 3.69 23.75
N ARG A 72 -7.13 2.70 24.62
CA ARG A 72 -6.91 1.29 24.21
C ARG A 72 -8.11 0.66 23.50
N LYS A 73 -9.32 1.20 23.66
CA LYS A 73 -10.55 0.72 23.00
C LYS A 73 -10.84 1.47 21.69
N GLY A 74 -10.13 2.56 21.41
CA GLY A 74 -10.36 3.45 20.27
C GLY A 74 -9.36 3.30 19.13
N ILE A 75 -8.93 2.07 18.83
CA ILE A 75 -8.03 1.80 17.70
C ILE A 75 -8.88 1.57 16.45
N TYR A 76 -8.98 2.59 15.60
CA TYR A 76 -9.75 2.55 14.36
C TYR A 76 -8.87 2.13 13.19
N PHE A 77 -9.15 0.99 12.57
CA PHE A 77 -8.50 0.54 11.33
C PHE A 77 -9.27 1.00 10.09
N CYS A 78 -8.59 1.08 8.96
CA CYS A 78 -9.18 1.40 7.66
C CYS A 78 -8.53 0.47 6.65
N GLU A 79 -9.29 -0.50 6.18
CA GLU A 79 -8.91 -1.38 5.09
C GLU A 79 -10.08 -1.50 4.13
N THR A 80 -9.75 -1.64 2.86
CA THR A 80 -10.69 -1.82 1.76
C THR A 80 -10.46 -3.14 1.02
N GLY A 81 -9.37 -3.83 1.35
CA GLY A 81 -9.00 -5.12 0.79
C GLY A 81 -7.65 -5.58 1.33
N GLU A 82 -7.18 -6.70 0.79
CA GLU A 82 -5.89 -7.31 1.11
C GLU A 82 -5.19 -7.74 -0.18
N HIS A 83 -3.87 -7.89 -0.11
CA HIS A 83 -3.04 -8.40 -1.20
C HIS A 83 -1.89 -9.23 -0.63
N THR A 84 -1.38 -10.17 -1.43
CA THR A 84 -0.07 -10.79 -1.15
C THR A 84 1.06 -9.94 -1.72
N HIS A 85 2.25 -9.97 -1.14
CA HIS A 85 3.41 -9.29 -1.73
C HIS A 85 3.78 -9.86 -3.11
N ARG A 86 3.50 -11.15 -3.35
CA ARG A 86 3.62 -11.77 -4.67
C ARG A 86 2.66 -11.17 -5.68
N GLU A 87 1.39 -11.02 -5.32
CA GLU A 87 0.38 -10.38 -6.16
C GLU A 87 0.76 -8.92 -6.45
N PHE A 88 1.19 -8.18 -5.44
CA PHE A 88 1.63 -6.79 -5.56
C PHE A 88 2.77 -6.63 -6.58
N SER A 89 3.81 -7.46 -6.44
CA SER A 89 4.96 -7.47 -7.37
C SER A 89 4.54 -7.85 -8.79
N LYS A 90 3.67 -8.85 -8.95
CA LYS A 90 3.17 -9.29 -10.26
C LYS A 90 2.34 -8.22 -10.95
N ARG A 91 1.45 -7.55 -10.22
CA ARG A 91 0.61 -6.48 -10.77
C ARG A 91 1.46 -5.32 -11.26
N LEU A 92 2.47 -4.93 -10.48
CA LEU A 92 3.44 -3.93 -10.89
C LEU A 92 4.20 -4.34 -12.16
N ALA A 93 4.70 -5.59 -12.22
CA ALA A 93 5.44 -6.08 -13.37
C ALA A 93 4.57 -6.11 -14.65
N THR A 94 3.34 -6.59 -14.53
CA THR A 94 2.37 -6.59 -15.65
C THR A 94 2.07 -5.17 -16.12
N ALA A 95 1.74 -4.24 -15.21
CA ALA A 95 1.44 -2.86 -15.55
C ALA A 95 2.63 -2.18 -16.26
N ALA A 96 3.85 -2.35 -15.74
CA ALA A 96 5.04 -1.77 -16.32
C ALA A 96 5.41 -2.36 -17.69
N TYR A 97 5.18 -3.65 -17.90
CA TYR A 97 5.35 -4.28 -19.20
C TYR A 97 4.33 -3.78 -20.23
N GLU A 98 3.05 -3.75 -19.87
CA GLU A 98 1.98 -3.27 -20.75
C GLU A 98 2.17 -1.81 -21.18
N LEU A 99 2.73 -0.99 -20.30
CA LEU A 99 3.05 0.42 -20.58
C LEU A 99 4.37 0.59 -21.36
N GLY A 100 5.11 -0.50 -21.64
CA GLY A 100 6.39 -0.46 -22.32
C GLY A 100 7.53 0.14 -21.49
N VAL A 101 7.34 0.29 -20.18
CA VAL A 101 8.33 0.82 -19.23
C VAL A 101 9.39 -0.24 -18.93
N LEU A 102 8.99 -1.50 -18.83
CA LEU A 102 9.88 -2.64 -18.64
C LEU A 102 9.76 -3.64 -19.81
N PRO A 103 10.84 -4.37 -20.14
CA PRO A 103 10.85 -5.32 -21.24
C PRO A 103 10.14 -6.65 -20.92
N SER A 104 9.76 -6.87 -19.65
CA SER A 104 9.20 -8.15 -19.18
C SER A 104 8.20 -7.93 -18.03
N SER A 105 7.14 -8.73 -18.00
CA SER A 105 6.17 -8.82 -16.91
C SER A 105 6.56 -9.83 -15.82
N HIS A 106 7.77 -10.39 -15.88
CA HIS A 106 8.26 -11.35 -14.88
C HIS A 106 8.72 -10.64 -13.62
N VAL A 107 8.52 -11.32 -12.48
CA VAL A 107 9.06 -10.91 -11.18
C VAL A 107 10.30 -11.74 -10.90
N LYS A 108 11.42 -11.09 -10.60
CA LYS A 108 12.65 -11.75 -10.14
C LYS A 108 12.56 -12.00 -8.64
N GLU A 109 12.67 -13.25 -8.23
CA GLU A 109 12.81 -13.61 -6.83
C GLU A 109 14.20 -13.21 -6.31
N ILE A 110 14.24 -12.53 -5.17
CA ILE A 110 15.46 -12.06 -4.50
C ILE A 110 15.41 -12.39 -3.00
N SER A 111 16.57 -12.43 -2.34
CA SER A 111 16.65 -12.61 -0.89
C SER A 111 16.18 -11.37 -0.13
N LEU A 112 15.89 -11.52 1.16
CA LEU A 112 15.53 -10.41 2.04
C LEU A 112 16.67 -9.38 2.15
N GLU A 113 17.92 -9.84 2.18
CA GLU A 113 19.12 -8.99 2.22
C GLU A 113 19.28 -8.19 0.93
N GLU A 114 19.09 -8.84 -0.22
CA GLU A 114 19.10 -8.13 -1.51
C GLU A 114 18.00 -7.07 -1.57
N ALA A 115 16.81 -7.38 -1.05
CA ALA A 115 15.70 -6.44 -0.99
C ALA A 115 15.99 -5.28 -0.03
N ALA A 116 16.72 -5.52 1.05
CA ALA A 116 17.14 -4.48 1.98
C ALA A 116 18.01 -3.43 1.30
N GLU A 117 19.02 -3.87 0.54
CA GLU A 117 19.90 -2.98 -0.22
C GLU A 117 19.13 -2.20 -1.29
N LYS A 118 18.23 -2.86 -2.01
CA LYS A 118 17.49 -2.27 -3.15
C LYS A 118 16.37 -1.32 -2.75
N LEU A 119 15.59 -1.66 -1.70
CA LEU A 119 14.31 -1.02 -1.41
C LEU A 119 14.36 -0.08 -0.21
N VAL A 120 15.30 -0.30 0.73
CA VAL A 120 15.30 0.38 2.05
C VAL A 120 16.70 0.67 2.59
N PHE A 121 17.67 0.91 1.70
CA PHE A 121 19.02 1.39 2.06
C PHE A 121 19.79 0.49 3.05
N GLY A 122 19.71 -0.82 2.85
CA GLY A 122 20.41 -1.85 3.66
C GLY A 122 19.70 -2.22 4.97
N GLY A 123 18.53 -1.63 5.26
CA GLY A 123 17.77 -1.92 6.47
C GLY A 123 17.02 -3.25 6.42
N VAL A 124 17.67 -4.37 6.77
CA VAL A 124 17.05 -5.73 6.71
C VAL A 124 15.74 -5.82 7.50
N SER A 125 15.70 -5.33 8.74
CA SER A 125 14.45 -5.33 9.53
C SER A 125 13.37 -4.42 8.91
N THR A 126 13.76 -3.35 8.23
CA THR A 126 12.82 -2.48 7.51
C THR A 126 12.27 -3.17 6.26
N ALA A 127 13.10 -3.93 5.54
CA ALA A 127 12.68 -4.73 4.40
C ALA A 127 11.72 -5.84 4.84
N GLU A 128 12.04 -6.52 5.94
CA GLU A 128 11.21 -7.59 6.49
C GLU A 128 9.86 -7.04 6.90
N LEU A 129 9.86 -6.03 7.77
CA LEU A 129 8.63 -5.41 8.25
C LEU A 129 7.83 -4.82 7.11
N GLY A 130 8.47 -4.16 6.14
CA GLY A 130 7.78 -3.43 5.07
C GLY A 130 7.36 -4.26 3.86
N TYR A 131 8.00 -5.39 3.56
CA TYR A 131 7.81 -6.11 2.29
C TYR A 131 7.76 -7.64 2.43
N ALA A 132 8.04 -8.18 3.62
CA ALA A 132 8.07 -9.63 3.85
C ALA A 132 7.39 -10.04 5.18
N SER A 133 6.48 -9.23 5.71
CA SER A 133 5.73 -9.52 6.95
C SER A 133 4.22 -9.59 6.70
N ASN A 134 3.45 -10.07 7.68
CA ASN A 134 1.99 -10.02 7.61
C ASN A 134 1.45 -8.82 8.41
N ALA A 135 0.62 -7.99 7.78
CA ALA A 135 -0.06 -6.86 8.41
C ALA A 135 -1.52 -6.80 7.96
N ARG A 136 -2.37 -7.54 8.66
CA ARG A 136 -3.78 -7.71 8.32
C ARG A 136 -4.65 -7.03 9.36
N THR A 137 -5.57 -6.20 8.91
CA THR A 137 -6.45 -5.43 9.80
C THR A 137 -7.92 -5.65 9.41
N LYS A 138 -8.84 -5.26 10.30
CA LYS A 138 -10.27 -5.23 10.01
C LYS A 138 -10.86 -3.93 10.53
N ALA A 139 -11.52 -3.17 9.67
CA ALA A 139 -12.08 -1.86 10.01
C ALA A 139 -13.41 -1.94 10.80
N ILE A 140 -13.47 -2.79 11.85
CA ILE A 140 -14.70 -3.08 12.61
C ILE A 140 -15.28 -1.82 13.25
N LEU A 141 -14.48 -1.09 14.04
CA LEU A 141 -14.95 0.11 14.73
C LEU A 141 -15.29 1.23 13.74
N SER A 142 -14.48 1.38 12.69
CA SER A 142 -14.68 2.40 11.66
C SER A 142 -16.01 2.19 10.92
N ARG A 143 -16.31 0.97 10.47
CA ARG A 143 -17.59 0.64 9.83
C ARG A 143 -18.78 0.82 10.78
N LYS A 144 -18.63 0.54 12.08
CA LYS A 144 -19.65 0.84 13.09
C LYS A 144 -19.93 2.34 13.25
N LEU A 145 -18.97 3.21 12.95
CA LEU A 145 -19.14 4.66 12.93
C LEU A 145 -19.71 5.19 11.60
N GLY A 146 -20.06 4.31 10.66
CA GLY A 146 -20.58 4.68 9.35
C GLY A 146 -19.52 5.03 8.32
N TRP A 147 -18.25 4.71 8.56
CA TRP A 147 -17.22 4.80 7.52
C TRP A 147 -17.47 3.75 6.44
N MET A 148 -17.42 4.18 5.18
CA MET A 148 -17.57 3.34 3.99
C MET A 148 -16.40 3.61 3.03
N SER A 149 -15.94 2.55 2.37
CA SER A 149 -14.98 2.65 1.27
C SER A 149 -15.72 3.01 -0.02
N LEU A 150 -15.19 4.00 -0.74
CA LEU A 150 -15.71 4.42 -2.05
C LEU A 150 -14.69 4.21 -3.17
N HIS A 151 -13.44 3.93 -2.81
CA HIS A 151 -12.31 3.88 -3.74
C HIS A 151 -11.53 2.56 -3.65
N GLY A 152 -12.14 1.51 -3.07
CA GLY A 152 -11.50 0.19 -2.99
C GLY A 152 -11.22 -0.41 -4.37
N ASP A 153 -12.11 -0.20 -5.33
CA ASP A 153 -12.00 -0.73 -6.69
C ASP A 153 -10.87 -0.07 -7.50
N ASP A 154 -10.37 1.10 -7.06
CA ASP A 154 -9.26 1.81 -7.69
C ASP A 154 -7.92 1.08 -7.51
N TRP A 155 -7.87 0.03 -6.68
CA TRP A 155 -6.68 -0.78 -6.40
C TRP A 155 -6.02 -1.33 -7.67
N GLU A 156 -6.83 -1.78 -8.62
CA GLU A 156 -6.34 -2.37 -9.87
C GLU A 156 -5.64 -1.32 -10.75
N ALA A 157 -6.19 -0.10 -10.80
CA ALA A 157 -5.67 0.98 -11.61
C ALA A 157 -4.39 1.60 -11.03
N THR A 158 -4.22 1.57 -9.70
CA THR A 158 -3.10 2.26 -9.02
C THR A 158 -1.71 1.85 -9.56
N PHE A 159 -1.53 0.59 -9.96
CA PHE A 159 -0.25 0.10 -10.49
C PHE A 159 0.09 0.76 -11.83
N ARG A 160 -0.89 0.92 -12.72
CA ARG A 160 -0.70 1.61 -14.00
C ARG A 160 -0.50 3.10 -13.77
N ASP A 161 -1.32 3.70 -12.92
CA ASP A 161 -1.27 5.13 -12.63
C ASP A 161 0.09 5.54 -12.06
N GLU A 162 0.60 4.83 -11.05
CA GLU A 162 1.86 5.19 -10.39
C GLU A 162 3.10 4.85 -11.23
N VAL A 163 3.06 3.81 -12.08
CA VAL A 163 4.13 3.53 -13.05
C VAL A 163 4.19 4.58 -14.16
N SER A 164 3.04 5.11 -14.59
CA SER A 164 2.98 6.11 -15.66
C SER A 164 3.55 7.47 -15.26
N VAL A 165 3.72 7.72 -13.96
CA VAL A 165 4.34 8.94 -13.45
C VAL A 165 5.82 8.92 -13.80
N LYS A 166 6.31 10.01 -14.43
CA LYS A 166 7.74 10.20 -14.65
C LYS A 166 8.41 10.50 -13.30
N HIS A 167 9.21 9.56 -12.82
CA HIS A 167 10.06 9.66 -11.64
C HIS A 167 11.41 10.30 -11.96
#